data_AF-A0A4P7PNU7-F1
#
_entry.id   AF-A0A4P7PNU7-F1
#
_cell.length_a   1.000
_cell.length_b   1.000
_cell.length_c   1.000
_cell.angle_alpha   90.00
_cell.angle_beta   90.00
_cell.angle_gamma   90.00
#
_symmetry.space_group_name_H-M   'P 1'
#
loop_
_entity.id
_entity.type
_entity.pdbx_description
1 polymer ?
#
loop_
_entity_poly.entity_id
_entity_poly.type
_entity_poly.pdbx_seq_one_letter_code
_entity_poly.pdbx_strand_id
1 'polypeptide(L)'
;MPTPHVEAVKLDELNGWRIRHGQAELLVAQQGAHILSYQVDGQPPLIWLNDQATFKTGKSIRAGVPVCWPWFGNLTRNPDSVQAMRVTNDPATAHGLVRAMDWELKGIEAEGERLKVEFVLPYPENGLSGWPHQVDLTLTIVMDEQLHISLTSHNRGSETVSLSQALHSYFAVSDVRNVHVEGVDGLSYIETLDDWNTVTQAGDLHFAGETDRIYLDTPPKLSIVDPQWQRRIELTSSGSRSAVIWNPWTERAKAFSDMADDGWQRMLCIETANVMNDVVTLLPQASHTLGVSIGSKPL
;
A
#
# COMPACT_ATOMS: atom_id res chain seq x y z
N MET A 1 -21.88 -22.68 2.20
CA MET A 1 -20.78 -21.70 2.07
C MET A 1 -21.43 -20.37 1.78
N PRO A 2 -21.04 -19.27 2.44
CA PRO A 2 -21.55 -17.95 2.09
C PRO A 2 -21.18 -17.67 0.63
N THR A 3 -22.16 -17.24 -0.17
CA THR A 3 -21.89 -16.74 -1.52
C THR A 3 -21.48 -15.28 -1.39
N PRO A 4 -20.37 -14.84 -2.01
CA PRO A 4 -19.99 -13.43 -1.95
C PRO A 4 -21.06 -12.56 -2.62
N HIS A 5 -21.41 -11.45 -1.97
CA HIS A 5 -22.25 -10.42 -2.56
C HIS A 5 -21.35 -9.36 -3.19
N VAL A 6 -21.40 -9.27 -4.52
CA VAL A 6 -20.58 -8.34 -5.31
C VAL A 6 -21.49 -7.29 -5.93
N GLU A 7 -21.27 -6.03 -5.56
CA GLU A 7 -21.97 -4.87 -6.09
C GLU A 7 -20.98 -4.02 -6.89
N ALA A 8 -21.28 -3.78 -8.17
CA ALA A 8 -20.54 -2.79 -8.95
C ALA A 8 -20.94 -1.38 -8.48
N VAL A 9 -19.95 -0.54 -8.18
CA VAL A 9 -20.16 0.81 -7.67
C VAL A 9 -19.52 1.85 -8.58
N LYS A 10 -20.09 3.06 -8.58
CA LYS A 10 -19.51 4.25 -9.22
C LYS A 10 -19.12 5.24 -8.12
N LEU A 11 -17.84 5.59 -8.07
CA LEU A 11 -17.25 6.52 -7.14
C LEU A 11 -16.86 7.78 -7.92
N ASP A 12 -17.80 8.73 -8.04
CA ASP A 12 -17.66 9.88 -8.94
C ASP A 12 -17.33 9.43 -10.39
N GLU A 13 -16.09 9.54 -10.85
CA GLU A 13 -15.69 9.09 -12.19
C GLU A 13 -15.18 7.64 -12.23
N LEU A 14 -14.82 7.05 -11.09
CA LEU A 14 -14.16 5.75 -11.04
C LEU A 14 -15.16 4.61 -10.87
N ASN A 15 -14.93 3.50 -11.58
CA ASN A 15 -15.67 2.26 -11.34
C ASN A 15 -15.00 1.49 -10.18
N GLY A 16 -15.77 0.65 -9.50
CA GLY A 16 -15.25 -0.23 -8.47
C GLY A 16 -16.22 -1.33 -8.09
N TRP A 17 -15.86 -2.08 -7.05
CA TRP A 17 -16.66 -3.15 -6.49
C TRP A 17 -16.72 -3.03 -4.98
N ARG A 18 -17.93 -3.16 -4.44
CA ARG A 18 -18.15 -3.46 -3.02
C ARG A 18 -18.43 -4.95 -2.92
N ILE A 19 -17.60 -5.64 -2.16
CA ILE A 19 -17.60 -7.10 -2.06
C ILE A 19 -17.80 -7.46 -0.60
N ARG A 20 -18.90 -8.16 -0.30
CA ARG A 20 -19.17 -8.72 1.02
C ARG A 20 -19.03 -10.24 0.99
N HIS A 21 -18.32 -10.79 1.97
CA HIS A 21 -18.19 -12.23 2.17
C HIS A 21 -18.12 -12.53 3.66
N GLY A 22 -19.06 -13.34 4.16
CA GLY A 22 -19.26 -13.50 5.60
C GLY A 22 -19.54 -12.16 6.28
N GLN A 23 -18.71 -11.79 7.25
CA GLN A 23 -18.78 -10.52 8.00
C GLN A 23 -17.87 -9.42 7.43
N ALA A 24 -17.08 -9.71 6.39
CA ALA A 24 -16.13 -8.77 5.83
C ALA A 24 -16.74 -7.98 4.66
N GLU A 25 -16.42 -6.69 4.57
CA GLU A 25 -16.67 -5.84 3.42
C GLU A 25 -15.36 -5.26 2.90
N LEU A 26 -15.13 -5.40 1.59
CA LEU A 26 -14.04 -4.80 0.83
C LEU A 26 -14.62 -3.83 -0.19
N LEU A 27 -14.07 -2.62 -0.25
CA LEU A 27 -14.31 -1.67 -1.34
C LEU A 27 -13.03 -1.51 -2.14
N VAL A 28 -13.09 -1.75 -3.44
CA VAL A 28 -11.94 -1.65 -4.35
C VAL A 28 -12.31 -0.86 -5.61
N ALA A 29 -11.48 0.11 -5.97
CA ALA A 29 -11.59 0.81 -7.25
C ALA A 29 -10.87 0.05 -8.36
N GLN A 30 -11.42 0.10 -9.58
CA GLN A 30 -10.78 -0.44 -10.78
C GLN A 30 -9.45 0.25 -11.06
N GLN A 31 -9.45 1.58 -10.96
CA GLN A 31 -8.23 2.36 -11.04
C GLN A 31 -7.28 1.97 -9.90
N GLY A 32 -6.07 1.58 -10.25
CA GLY A 32 -5.02 1.15 -9.34
C GLY A 32 -5.22 -0.22 -8.70
N ALA A 33 -6.28 -0.97 -9.06
CA ALA A 33 -6.78 -2.09 -8.25
C ALA A 33 -6.86 -1.71 -6.75
N HIS A 34 -7.31 -0.47 -6.51
CA HIS A 34 -7.02 0.26 -5.29
C HIS A 34 -8.01 -0.13 -4.21
N ILE A 35 -7.54 -0.87 -3.19
CA ILE A 35 -8.34 -1.19 -2.00
C ILE A 35 -8.63 0.12 -1.27
N LEU A 36 -9.87 0.57 -1.25
CA LEU A 36 -10.28 1.84 -0.63
C LEU A 36 -10.63 1.68 0.85
N SER A 37 -11.26 0.56 1.20
CA SER A 37 -11.60 0.23 2.58
C SER A 37 -11.72 -1.28 2.76
N TYR A 38 -11.53 -1.71 4.01
CA TYR A 38 -11.78 -3.06 4.46
C TYR A 38 -12.21 -3.03 5.93
N GLN A 39 -13.29 -3.73 6.25
CA GLN A 39 -13.86 -3.79 7.58
C GLN A 39 -14.53 -5.14 7.83
N VAL A 40 -14.47 -5.60 9.08
CA VAL A 40 -15.28 -6.73 9.59
C VAL A 40 -16.43 -6.16 10.44
N ASP A 41 -17.63 -6.69 10.24
CA ASP A 41 -18.84 -6.24 10.94
C ASP A 41 -18.63 -6.22 12.47
N GLY A 42 -19.09 -5.16 13.12
CA GLY A 42 -18.95 -4.97 14.57
C GLY A 42 -17.56 -4.54 15.06
N GLN A 43 -16.55 -4.47 14.18
CA GLN A 43 -15.23 -3.93 14.49
C GLN A 43 -15.02 -2.55 13.85
N PRO A 44 -14.15 -1.68 14.40
CA PRO A 44 -13.74 -0.47 13.70
C PRO A 44 -13.08 -0.81 12.34
N PRO A 45 -13.13 0.07 11.32
CA PRO A 45 -12.47 -0.15 10.03
C PRO A 45 -10.99 -0.51 10.21
N LEU A 46 -10.45 -1.34 9.33
CA LEU A 46 -9.04 -1.73 9.37
C LEU A 46 -8.23 -0.92 8.37
N ILE A 47 -8.72 -0.80 7.13
CA ILE A 47 -8.18 0.11 6.12
C ILE A 47 -8.99 1.42 6.12
N TRP A 48 -8.28 2.54 6.21
CA TRP A 48 -8.87 3.88 6.31
C TRP A 48 -9.40 4.37 4.97
N LEU A 49 -10.69 4.71 4.95
CA LEU A 49 -11.32 5.45 3.87
C LEU A 49 -11.29 6.94 4.20
N ASN A 50 -10.77 7.73 3.28
CA ASN A 50 -10.81 9.17 3.35
C ASN A 50 -12.11 9.69 2.73
N ASP A 51 -12.98 10.30 3.54
CA ASP A 51 -14.26 10.83 3.07
C ASP A 51 -14.11 12.00 2.08
N GLN A 52 -12.93 12.64 2.03
CA GLN A 52 -12.61 13.73 1.10
C GLN A 52 -11.72 13.27 -0.07
N ALA A 53 -11.53 11.95 -0.25
CA ALA A 53 -10.78 11.43 -1.38
C ALA A 53 -11.43 11.86 -2.70
N THR A 54 -10.59 12.29 -3.64
CA THR A 54 -11.01 12.63 -4.99
C THR A 54 -10.96 11.39 -5.88
N PHE A 55 -12.09 11.02 -6.48
CA PHE A 55 -12.21 9.84 -7.35
C PHE A 55 -12.32 10.27 -8.82
N LYS A 56 -11.19 10.68 -9.40
CA LYS A 56 -11.09 11.21 -10.76
C LYS A 56 -10.20 10.36 -11.64
N THR A 57 -10.55 10.23 -12.92
CA THR A 57 -9.81 9.39 -13.88
C THR A 57 -8.37 9.88 -14.04
N GLY A 58 -7.40 8.99 -13.92
CA GLY A 58 -5.97 9.29 -14.02
C GLY A 58 -5.38 10.06 -12.82
N LYS A 59 -6.13 10.23 -11.72
CA LYS A 59 -5.66 10.90 -10.50
C LYS A 59 -5.47 9.89 -9.38
N SER A 60 -4.35 9.96 -8.67
CA SER A 60 -4.11 9.10 -7.50
C SER A 60 -5.14 9.33 -6.41
N ILE A 61 -5.55 8.26 -5.72
CA ILE A 61 -6.51 8.31 -4.62
C ILE A 61 -5.76 8.35 -3.29
N ARG A 62 -6.12 9.27 -2.40
CA ARG A 62 -5.58 9.37 -1.03
C ARG A 62 -6.48 8.67 -0.02
N ALA A 63 -6.47 7.35 -0.04
CA ALA A 63 -7.13 6.46 0.92
C ALA A 63 -6.53 5.06 0.77
N GLY A 64 -6.90 4.13 1.64
CA GLY A 64 -6.83 2.73 1.26
C GLY A 64 -5.42 2.14 1.17
N VAL A 65 -5.14 1.39 0.11
CA VAL A 65 -3.84 0.78 -0.18
C VAL A 65 -3.43 1.09 -1.63
N PRO A 66 -2.85 2.29 -1.89
CA PRO A 66 -2.27 2.59 -3.19
C PRO A 66 -1.10 1.66 -3.52
N VAL A 67 -1.03 1.23 -4.79
CA VAL A 67 0.10 0.45 -5.33
C VAL A 67 1.16 1.41 -5.90
N CYS A 68 2.32 1.48 -5.24
CA CYS A 68 3.46 2.28 -5.71
C CYS A 68 4.37 1.39 -6.57
N TRP A 69 4.43 1.62 -7.88
CA TRP A 69 5.22 0.80 -8.81
C TRP A 69 5.41 1.51 -10.17
N PRO A 70 6.57 1.42 -10.86
CA PRO A 70 7.76 0.60 -10.55
C PRO A 70 8.83 1.34 -9.73
N TRP A 71 8.46 2.46 -9.12
CA TRP A 71 9.27 3.11 -8.10
C TRP A 71 8.41 3.62 -6.94
N PHE A 72 8.99 3.63 -5.75
CA PHE A 72 8.45 4.28 -4.57
C PHE A 72 8.92 5.74 -4.46
N GLY A 73 8.06 6.60 -3.92
CA GLY A 73 8.39 8.00 -3.64
C GLY A 73 8.88 8.75 -4.87
N ASN A 74 9.80 9.70 -4.66
CA ASN A 74 10.46 10.42 -5.75
C ASN A 74 11.52 9.52 -6.43
N LEU A 75 11.43 9.35 -7.75
CA LEU A 75 12.37 8.53 -8.52
C LEU A 75 13.84 8.90 -8.25
N THR A 76 14.16 10.19 -8.13
CA THR A 76 15.54 10.67 -7.90
C THR A 76 16.14 10.26 -6.55
N ARG A 77 15.31 9.75 -5.63
CA ARG A 77 15.73 9.20 -4.33
C ARG A 77 15.91 7.68 -4.35
N ASN A 78 15.64 7.03 -5.48
CA ASN A 78 15.81 5.59 -5.62
C ASN A 78 17.26 5.26 -6.04
N PRO A 79 17.73 4.01 -5.83
CA PRO A 79 19.03 3.60 -6.35
C PRO A 79 19.16 3.77 -7.86
N ASP A 80 20.39 4.00 -8.34
CA ASP A 80 20.69 4.24 -9.76
C ASP A 80 20.13 3.13 -10.67
N SER A 81 20.11 1.88 -10.19
CA SER A 81 19.55 0.74 -10.92
C SER A 81 18.05 0.89 -11.23
N VAL A 82 17.27 1.48 -10.32
CA VAL A 82 15.84 1.75 -10.52
C VAL A 82 15.65 2.99 -11.39
N GLN A 83 16.45 4.05 -11.16
CA GLN A 83 16.40 5.27 -11.97
C GLN A 83 16.69 4.98 -13.45
N ALA A 84 17.68 4.13 -13.73
CA ALA A 84 18.08 3.73 -15.07
C ALA A 84 16.99 2.98 -15.86
N MET A 85 15.99 2.41 -15.18
CA MET A 85 14.88 1.72 -15.87
C MET A 85 13.93 2.70 -16.57
N ARG A 86 13.97 3.99 -16.23
CA ARG A 86 13.10 5.00 -16.85
C ARG A 86 13.82 5.67 -18.03
N VAL A 87 13.23 5.57 -19.21
CA VAL A 87 13.79 6.04 -20.49
C VAL A 87 12.90 7.15 -21.07
N THR A 88 12.92 8.32 -20.44
CA THR A 88 12.30 9.56 -20.95
C THR A 88 12.85 10.78 -20.20
N ASN A 89 12.76 11.95 -20.83
CA ASN A 89 13.12 13.24 -20.22
C ASN A 89 11.96 13.92 -19.48
N ASP A 90 10.74 13.38 -19.57
CA ASP A 90 9.60 13.94 -18.84
C ASP A 90 9.83 13.84 -17.33
N PRO A 91 9.33 14.79 -16.51
CA PRO A 91 9.41 14.67 -15.05
C PRO A 91 8.74 13.37 -14.56
N ALA A 92 9.41 12.64 -13.66
CA ALA A 92 8.81 11.47 -13.03
C ALA A 92 7.86 11.91 -11.90
N THR A 93 6.64 11.37 -11.89
CA THR A 93 5.72 11.51 -10.77
C THR A 93 6.16 10.65 -9.58
N ALA A 94 5.78 11.04 -8.38
CA ALA A 94 6.03 10.20 -7.20
C ALA A 94 5.18 8.93 -7.23
N HIS A 95 5.74 7.84 -6.71
CA HIS A 95 5.10 6.53 -6.53
C HIS A 95 4.71 5.81 -7.84
N GLY A 96 5.51 6.00 -8.89
CA GLY A 96 5.36 5.23 -10.11
C GLY A 96 4.18 5.65 -10.97
N LEU A 97 3.62 4.66 -11.65
CA LEU A 97 2.73 4.84 -12.81
C LEU A 97 1.35 4.17 -12.61
N VAL A 98 1.26 3.14 -11.77
CA VAL A 98 0.14 2.18 -11.87
C VAL A 98 -1.08 2.49 -11.01
N ARG A 99 -0.94 3.30 -9.94
CA ARG A 99 -2.05 3.65 -9.04
C ARG A 99 -3.15 4.52 -9.67
N ALA A 100 -2.90 5.04 -10.86
CA ALA A 100 -3.83 5.89 -11.61
C ALA A 100 -4.29 5.25 -12.93
N MET A 101 -3.89 3.99 -13.20
CA MET A 101 -4.31 3.23 -14.38
C MET A 101 -5.46 2.30 -14.03
N ASP A 102 -6.35 1.99 -14.97
CA ASP A 102 -7.37 0.96 -14.76
C ASP A 102 -6.77 -0.44 -14.82
N TRP A 103 -7.11 -1.28 -13.84
CA TRP A 103 -6.78 -2.69 -13.80
C TRP A 103 -7.97 -3.53 -14.26
N GLU A 104 -7.71 -4.75 -14.71
CA GLU A 104 -8.74 -5.74 -15.07
C GLU A 104 -9.01 -6.66 -13.88
N LEU A 105 -10.28 -6.76 -13.47
CA LEU A 105 -10.72 -7.83 -12.57
C LEU A 105 -10.69 -9.16 -13.33
N LYS A 106 -9.81 -10.08 -12.93
CA LYS A 106 -9.71 -11.43 -13.52
C LYS A 106 -10.73 -12.40 -12.94
N GLY A 107 -10.99 -12.32 -11.64
CA GLY A 107 -11.91 -13.24 -11.00
C GLY A 107 -12.16 -12.96 -9.53
N ILE A 108 -13.29 -13.49 -9.06
CA ILE A 108 -13.68 -13.55 -7.65
C ILE A 108 -14.04 -15.01 -7.38
N GLU A 109 -13.29 -15.66 -6.48
CA GLU A 109 -13.40 -17.09 -6.19
C GLU A 109 -13.62 -17.27 -4.68
N ALA A 110 -14.70 -17.95 -4.30
CA ALA A 110 -15.03 -18.24 -2.92
C ALA A 110 -14.86 -19.74 -2.61
N GLU A 111 -14.19 -20.05 -1.50
CA GLU A 111 -14.04 -21.39 -0.96
C GLU A 111 -14.28 -21.37 0.55
N GLY A 112 -15.48 -21.76 0.98
CA GLY A 112 -15.88 -21.64 2.39
C GLY A 112 -15.89 -20.18 2.84
N GLU A 113 -15.15 -19.88 3.91
CA GLU A 113 -15.00 -18.53 4.46
C GLU A 113 -13.91 -17.71 3.75
N ARG A 114 -13.13 -18.33 2.85
CA ARG A 114 -12.08 -17.67 2.09
C ARG A 114 -12.64 -17.08 0.79
N LEU A 115 -12.33 -15.81 0.52
CA LEU A 115 -12.58 -15.16 -0.77
C LEU A 115 -11.27 -14.69 -1.39
N LYS A 116 -11.02 -15.04 -2.64
CA LYS A 116 -9.92 -14.51 -3.46
C LYS A 116 -10.48 -13.56 -4.52
N VAL A 117 -9.89 -12.38 -4.65
CA VAL A 117 -10.13 -11.40 -5.72
C VAL A 117 -8.80 -11.16 -6.43
N GLU A 118 -8.78 -11.23 -7.76
CA GLU A 118 -7.56 -11.09 -8.55
C GLU A 118 -7.71 -9.99 -9.60
N PHE A 119 -6.75 -9.07 -9.63
CA PHE A 119 -6.62 -8.04 -10.64
C PHE A 119 -5.32 -8.22 -11.41
N VAL A 120 -5.34 -7.89 -12.69
CA VAL A 120 -4.11 -7.72 -13.49
C VAL A 120 -4.06 -6.32 -14.08
N LEU A 121 -2.86 -5.78 -14.22
CA LEU A 121 -2.69 -4.54 -14.99
C LEU A 121 -2.63 -4.90 -16.48
N PRO A 122 -3.53 -4.36 -17.33
CA PRO A 122 -3.39 -4.46 -18.77
C PRO A 122 -2.09 -3.78 -19.20
N TYR A 123 -1.23 -4.54 -19.86
CA TYR A 123 0.12 -4.10 -20.17
C TYR A 123 0.31 -3.90 -21.68
N PRO A 124 0.73 -2.71 -22.15
CA PRO A 124 1.02 -2.50 -23.57
C PRO A 124 2.24 -3.30 -24.04
N GLU A 125 2.25 -3.73 -25.31
CA GLU A 125 3.37 -4.46 -25.94
C GLU A 125 4.72 -3.74 -25.85
N ASN A 126 4.71 -2.40 -25.67
CA ASN A 126 5.93 -1.57 -25.63
C ASN A 126 6.31 -1.09 -24.21
N GLY A 127 5.66 -1.58 -23.16
CA GLY A 127 5.87 -1.07 -21.81
C GLY A 127 4.91 0.03 -21.40
N LEU A 128 5.11 0.55 -20.19
CA LEU A 128 4.45 1.77 -19.73
C LEU A 128 5.15 3.01 -20.29
N SER A 129 4.46 4.15 -20.28
CA SER A 129 5.02 5.40 -20.78
C SER A 129 6.30 5.78 -20.04
N GLY A 130 7.39 5.94 -20.79
CA GLY A 130 8.73 6.22 -20.25
C GLY A 130 9.39 5.05 -19.51
N TRP A 131 8.79 3.86 -19.49
CA TRP A 131 9.30 2.68 -18.82
C TRP A 131 9.09 1.44 -19.72
N PRO A 132 10.02 1.18 -20.65
CA PRO A 132 9.82 0.26 -21.78
C PRO A 132 10.14 -1.21 -21.43
N HIS A 133 9.78 -1.69 -20.24
CA HIS A 133 10.10 -3.06 -19.79
C HIS A 133 8.84 -3.92 -19.73
N GLN A 134 8.93 -5.19 -20.10
CA GLN A 134 7.77 -6.10 -20.08
C GLN A 134 7.66 -6.80 -18.73
N VAL A 135 6.92 -6.21 -17.79
CA VAL A 135 6.67 -6.81 -16.47
C VAL A 135 5.17 -6.88 -16.19
N ASP A 136 4.64 -8.10 -16.12
CA ASP A 136 3.26 -8.34 -15.76
C ASP A 136 3.04 -8.03 -14.27
N LEU A 137 1.91 -7.40 -13.96
CA LEU A 137 1.46 -7.18 -12.58
C LEU A 137 0.16 -7.91 -12.29
N THR A 138 0.15 -8.63 -11.17
CA THR A 138 -1.04 -9.24 -10.58
C THR A 138 -1.18 -8.77 -9.14
N LEU A 139 -2.34 -8.21 -8.79
CA LEU A 139 -2.73 -7.93 -7.42
C LEU A 139 -3.74 -8.99 -6.98
N THR A 140 -3.39 -9.78 -5.97
CA THR A 140 -4.28 -10.75 -5.33
C THR A 140 -4.68 -10.26 -3.95
N ILE A 141 -5.98 -10.24 -3.70
CA ILE A 141 -6.57 -9.93 -2.40
C ILE A 141 -7.25 -11.20 -1.91
N VAL A 142 -6.93 -11.62 -0.69
CA VAL A 142 -7.63 -12.72 -0.02
C VAL A 142 -8.23 -12.22 1.27
N MET A 143 -9.51 -12.52 1.48
CA MET A 143 -10.20 -12.30 2.74
C MET A 143 -10.48 -13.66 3.36
N ASP A 144 -9.95 -13.91 4.55
CA ASP A 144 -10.34 -15.01 5.43
C ASP A 144 -10.43 -14.48 6.88
N GLU A 145 -9.76 -15.09 7.85
CA GLU A 145 -9.60 -14.53 9.20
C GLU A 145 -8.78 -13.22 9.19
N GLN A 146 -8.02 -12.99 8.11
CA GLN A 146 -7.22 -11.79 7.86
C GLN A 146 -7.48 -11.23 6.46
N LEU A 147 -7.01 -10.01 6.22
CA LEU A 147 -6.86 -9.45 4.88
C LEU A 147 -5.44 -9.73 4.39
N HIS A 148 -5.32 -10.43 3.26
CA HIS A 148 -4.04 -10.63 2.59
C HIS A 148 -4.00 -9.87 1.27
N ILE A 149 -2.91 -9.17 1.02
CA ILE A 149 -2.68 -8.42 -0.21
C ILE A 149 -1.33 -8.87 -0.76
N SER A 150 -1.28 -9.22 -2.04
CA SER A 150 -0.05 -9.67 -2.72
C SER A 150 0.06 -9.01 -4.09
N LEU A 151 1.16 -8.30 -4.31
CA LEU A 151 1.52 -7.71 -5.60
C LEU A 151 2.66 -8.54 -6.21
N THR A 152 2.37 -9.22 -7.32
CA THR A 152 3.37 -10.01 -8.05
C THR A 152 3.82 -9.27 -9.29
N SER A 153 5.12 -9.07 -9.41
CA SER A 153 5.80 -8.60 -10.62
C SER A 153 6.45 -9.80 -11.32
N HIS A 154 6.18 -10.01 -12.60
CA HIS A 154 6.81 -11.07 -13.40
C HIS A 154 7.46 -10.48 -14.66
N ASN A 155 8.78 -10.53 -14.72
CA ASN A 155 9.54 -10.05 -15.86
C ASN A 155 9.37 -10.99 -17.06
N ARG A 156 8.56 -10.57 -18.04
CA ARG A 156 8.36 -11.28 -19.32
C ARG A 156 9.37 -10.89 -20.39
N GLY A 157 10.16 -9.85 -20.14
CA GLY A 157 11.19 -9.36 -21.04
C GLY A 157 12.43 -10.27 -21.11
N SER A 158 13.38 -9.84 -21.92
CA SER A 158 14.70 -10.46 -22.08
C SER A 158 15.81 -9.77 -21.29
N GLU A 159 15.50 -8.63 -20.66
CA GLU A 159 16.47 -7.83 -19.89
C GLU A 159 16.21 -7.95 -18.39
N THR A 160 17.23 -7.66 -17.57
CA THR A 160 17.06 -7.59 -16.13
C THR A 160 16.39 -6.28 -15.74
N VAL A 161 15.36 -6.34 -14.89
CA VAL A 161 14.60 -5.16 -14.43
C VAL A 161 14.88 -4.92 -12.95
N SER A 162 15.14 -3.66 -12.59
CA SER A 162 15.21 -3.25 -11.18
C SER A 162 14.02 -2.37 -10.81
N LEU A 163 13.37 -2.65 -9.69
CA LEU A 163 12.19 -1.91 -9.24
C LEU A 163 12.25 -1.64 -7.74
N SER A 164 11.63 -0.54 -7.35
CA SER A 164 11.18 -0.32 -5.96
C SER A 164 9.66 -0.22 -5.95
N GLN A 165 9.05 -0.60 -4.85
CA GLN A 165 7.60 -0.71 -4.79
C GLN A 165 7.08 -0.65 -3.36
N ALA A 166 5.79 -0.34 -3.22
CA ALA A 166 5.12 -0.40 -1.94
C ALA A 166 3.62 -0.71 -2.08
N LEU A 167 3.09 -1.43 -1.09
CA LEU A 167 1.68 -1.42 -0.73
C LEU A 167 1.50 -0.34 0.34
N HIS A 168 1.03 0.84 -0.06
CA HIS A 168 1.02 2.04 0.78
C HIS A 168 -0.20 2.06 1.73
N SER A 169 -0.33 1.07 2.61
CA SER A 169 -1.53 0.88 3.42
C SER A 169 -1.78 2.04 4.40
N TYR A 170 -2.97 2.65 4.32
CA TYR A 170 -3.52 3.59 5.29
C TYR A 170 -4.38 2.80 6.29
N PHE A 171 -3.94 2.66 7.53
CA PHE A 171 -4.71 2.03 8.60
C PHE A 171 -5.61 3.03 9.27
N ALA A 172 -6.84 2.62 9.57
CA ALA A 172 -7.71 3.41 10.43
C ALA A 172 -7.26 3.24 11.88
N VAL A 173 -7.11 4.35 12.58
CA VAL A 173 -6.79 4.39 14.02
C VAL A 173 -7.74 5.34 14.72
N SER A 174 -7.98 5.11 16.00
CA SER A 174 -8.84 5.95 16.84
C SER A 174 -8.36 7.41 16.88
N ASP A 175 -7.06 7.57 17.17
CA ASP A 175 -6.33 8.82 17.20
C ASP A 175 -4.82 8.50 17.14
N VAL A 176 -4.12 8.95 16.10
CA VAL A 176 -2.69 8.65 15.90
C VAL A 176 -1.80 9.09 17.08
N ARG A 177 -2.26 10.07 17.88
CA ARG A 177 -1.55 10.54 19.08
C ARG A 177 -1.54 9.51 20.21
N ASN A 178 -2.51 8.61 20.21
CA ASN A 178 -2.73 7.63 21.27
C ASN A 178 -2.32 6.21 20.86
N VAL A 179 -1.98 5.99 19.59
CA VAL A 179 -1.47 4.70 19.10
C VAL A 179 0.06 4.68 19.14
N HIS A 180 0.62 3.48 19.06
CA HIS A 180 2.05 3.28 18.84
C HIS A 180 2.30 2.09 17.92
N VAL A 181 3.50 2.06 17.33
CA VAL A 181 3.94 0.94 16.50
C VAL A 181 4.97 0.11 17.26
N GLU A 182 4.66 -1.17 17.43
CA GLU A 182 5.56 -2.19 17.97
C GLU A 182 6.35 -2.89 16.85
N GLY A 183 7.50 -3.47 17.21
CA GLY A 183 8.37 -4.23 16.29
C GLY A 183 9.42 -3.38 15.57
N VAL A 184 9.55 -2.11 15.97
CA VAL A 184 10.53 -1.15 15.41
C VAL A 184 11.69 -0.84 16.34
N ASP A 185 11.64 -1.27 17.60
CA ASP A 185 12.73 -1.04 18.57
C ASP A 185 14.06 -1.60 18.06
N GLY A 186 15.12 -0.80 18.17
CA GLY A 186 16.47 -1.15 17.71
C GLY A 186 16.68 -1.13 16.20
N LEU A 187 15.63 -0.92 15.39
CA LEU A 187 15.78 -0.81 13.94
C LEU A 187 16.41 0.51 13.54
N SER A 188 17.15 0.50 12.43
CA SER A 188 17.59 1.72 11.77
C SER A 188 16.51 2.21 10.81
N TYR A 189 16.29 3.52 10.76
CA TYR A 189 15.41 4.16 9.80
C TYR A 189 16.05 5.41 9.20
N ILE A 190 15.61 5.76 8.00
CA ILE A 190 15.92 7.04 7.35
C ILE A 190 14.83 8.03 7.74
N GLU A 191 15.21 9.14 8.37
CA GLU A 191 14.32 10.26 8.69
C GLU A 191 14.24 11.21 7.49
N THR A 192 13.16 11.13 6.69
CA THR A 192 13.09 11.88 5.42
C THR A 192 12.89 13.39 5.64
N LEU A 193 12.44 13.76 6.85
CA LEU A 193 12.17 15.13 7.28
C LEU A 193 13.41 15.84 7.85
N ASP A 194 14.48 15.10 8.16
CA ASP A 194 15.72 15.63 8.73
C ASP A 194 16.93 15.19 7.90
N ASP A 195 17.11 15.84 6.75
CA ASP A 195 18.23 15.65 5.83
C ASP A 195 18.54 14.18 5.43
N TRP A 196 17.54 13.30 5.54
CA TRP A 196 17.67 11.87 5.24
C TRP A 196 18.71 11.17 6.14
N ASN A 197 18.86 11.64 7.37
CA ASN A 197 19.72 11.03 8.36
C ASN A 197 19.28 9.61 8.69
N THR A 198 20.23 8.72 8.92
CA THR A 198 19.96 7.38 9.46
C THR A 198 19.99 7.44 10.98
N VAL A 199 18.90 7.01 11.60
CA VAL A 199 18.69 7.05 13.06
C VAL A 199 18.31 5.65 13.54
N THR A 200 18.68 5.31 14.78
CA THR A 200 18.23 4.08 15.44
C THR A 200 17.02 4.37 16.31
N GLN A 201 15.93 3.65 16.08
CA GLN A 201 14.72 3.72 16.89
C GLN A 201 14.98 3.14 18.29
N ALA A 202 14.45 3.81 19.32
CA ALA A 202 14.54 3.37 20.71
C ALA A 202 13.12 3.20 21.28
N GLY A 203 12.78 1.97 21.65
CA GLY A 203 11.43 1.57 22.04
C GLY A 203 10.43 1.62 20.88
N ASP A 204 9.16 1.45 21.22
CA ASP A 204 8.05 1.56 20.28
C ASP A 204 7.96 2.98 19.69
N LEU A 205 7.44 3.09 18.48
CA LEU A 205 7.24 4.38 17.83
C LEU A 205 5.93 5.03 18.31
N HIS A 206 6.07 6.20 18.93
CA HIS A 206 4.97 7.10 19.25
C HIS A 206 4.97 8.33 18.35
N PHE A 207 3.81 8.97 18.18
CA PHE A 207 3.63 10.10 17.25
C PHE A 207 3.41 11.41 18.02
N ALA A 208 4.29 12.38 17.80
CA ALA A 208 4.22 13.72 18.38
C ALA A 208 4.34 14.85 17.34
N GLY A 209 4.35 14.50 16.05
CA GLY A 209 4.55 15.41 14.92
C GLY A 209 4.44 14.67 13.58
N GLU A 210 4.72 15.39 12.49
CA GLU A 210 4.87 14.78 11.16
C GLU A 210 5.93 13.69 11.24
N THR A 211 5.59 12.51 10.70
CA THR A 211 6.47 11.34 10.70
C THR A 211 6.54 10.84 9.28
N ASP A 212 7.74 10.69 8.74
CA ASP A 212 8.00 10.09 7.45
C ASP A 212 9.33 9.32 7.53
N ARG A 213 9.23 8.04 7.87
CA ARG A 213 10.38 7.20 8.24
C ARG A 213 10.44 5.95 7.39
N ILE A 214 11.61 5.67 6.82
CA ILE A 214 11.88 4.45 6.06
C ILE A 214 12.70 3.50 6.95
N TYR A 215 12.05 2.52 7.55
CA TYR A 215 12.70 1.50 8.36
C TYR A 215 13.41 0.46 7.48
N LEU A 216 14.64 0.14 7.85
CA LEU A 216 15.53 -0.78 7.15
C LEU A 216 15.59 -2.11 7.89
N ASP A 217 15.77 -3.20 7.13
CA ASP A 217 15.91 -4.57 7.63
C ASP A 217 14.82 -4.97 8.65
N THR A 218 13.58 -4.57 8.36
CA THR A 218 12.43 -4.79 9.24
C THR A 218 12.15 -6.28 9.44
N PRO A 219 11.73 -6.71 10.63
CA PRO A 219 11.20 -8.05 10.82
C PRO A 219 9.90 -8.21 10.00
N PRO A 220 9.48 -9.45 9.71
CA PRO A 220 8.22 -9.67 9.00
C PRO A 220 7.00 -9.11 9.74
N LYS A 221 7.06 -8.99 11.06
CA LYS A 221 5.91 -8.58 11.88
C LYS A 221 6.08 -7.18 12.45
N LEU A 222 5.12 -6.31 12.15
CA LEU A 222 4.90 -5.03 12.83
C LEU A 222 3.48 -5.00 13.41
N SER A 223 3.22 -4.11 14.37
CA SER A 223 1.88 -3.98 14.94
C SER A 223 1.53 -2.54 15.31
N ILE A 224 0.28 -2.15 15.07
CA ILE A 224 -0.29 -0.91 15.60
C ILE A 224 -1.11 -1.27 16.84
N VAL A 225 -0.76 -0.69 17.97
CA VAL A 225 -1.53 -0.82 19.21
C VAL A 225 -2.41 0.41 19.37
N ASP A 226 -3.72 0.18 19.46
CA ASP A 226 -4.74 1.22 19.59
C ASP A 226 -5.53 1.03 20.89
N PRO A 227 -5.11 1.68 21.99
CA PRO A 227 -5.76 1.56 23.29
C PRO A 227 -7.19 2.09 23.28
N GLN A 228 -7.53 3.10 22.49
CA GLN A 228 -8.88 3.67 22.54
C GLN A 228 -9.91 2.78 21.84
N TRP A 229 -9.50 2.06 20.79
CA TRP A 229 -10.31 1.01 20.17
C TRP A 229 -10.08 -0.39 20.76
N GLN A 230 -9.24 -0.51 21.80
CA GLN A 230 -8.94 -1.75 22.51
C GLN A 230 -8.53 -2.89 21.57
N ARG A 231 -7.69 -2.55 20.57
CA ARG A 231 -7.23 -3.52 19.56
C ARG A 231 -5.74 -3.39 19.23
N ARG A 232 -5.19 -4.48 18.70
CA ARG A 232 -3.89 -4.55 18.02
C ARG A 232 -4.11 -4.96 16.57
N ILE A 233 -3.67 -4.13 15.63
CA ILE A 233 -3.57 -4.48 14.21
C ILE A 233 -2.20 -5.13 14.00
N GLU A 234 -2.18 -6.39 13.55
CA GLU A 234 -0.94 -7.11 13.27
C GLU A 234 -0.72 -7.20 11.77
N LEU A 235 0.47 -6.79 11.32
CA LEU A 235 0.89 -6.87 9.93
C LEU A 235 2.00 -7.91 9.82
N THR A 236 1.88 -8.84 8.87
CA THR A 236 2.96 -9.78 8.53
C THR A 236 3.33 -9.61 7.07
N SER A 237 4.49 -9.00 6.80
CA SER A 237 5.02 -8.80 5.47
C SER A 237 5.71 -10.05 4.91
N SER A 238 5.74 -10.15 3.58
CA SER A 238 6.51 -11.12 2.83
C SER A 238 7.10 -10.45 1.58
N GLY A 239 8.22 -11.00 1.10
CA GLY A 239 8.93 -10.45 -0.06
C GLY A 239 9.50 -9.05 0.15
N SER A 240 9.67 -8.60 1.39
CA SER A 240 10.26 -7.31 1.75
C SER A 240 10.99 -7.37 3.07
N ARG A 241 11.93 -6.44 3.25
CA ARG A 241 12.63 -6.15 4.50
C ARG A 241 12.69 -4.66 4.78
N SER A 242 11.79 -3.88 4.19
CA SER A 242 11.65 -2.46 4.50
C SER A 242 10.19 -2.08 4.71
N ALA A 243 9.97 -1.08 5.56
CA ALA A 243 8.64 -0.51 5.81
C ALA A 243 8.73 1.01 5.88
N VAL A 244 7.71 1.70 5.38
CA VAL A 244 7.59 3.15 5.54
C VAL A 244 6.49 3.43 6.56
N ILE A 245 6.79 4.23 7.58
CA ILE A 245 5.79 4.67 8.55
C ILE A 245 5.57 6.16 8.38
N TRP A 246 4.33 6.53 8.07
CA TRP A 246 3.98 7.89 7.68
C TRP A 246 2.70 8.39 8.35
N ASN A 247 2.76 9.61 8.85
CA ASN A 247 1.59 10.41 9.21
C ASN A 247 1.87 11.90 8.88
N PRO A 248 0.99 12.57 8.13
CA PRO A 248 1.23 13.95 7.68
C PRO A 248 1.17 14.98 8.82
N TRP A 249 0.49 14.67 9.93
CA TRP A 249 0.21 15.65 10.97
C TRP A 249 -0.51 16.89 10.43
N THR A 250 -0.46 18.01 11.16
CA THR A 250 -1.32 19.18 10.94
C THR A 250 -1.04 19.94 9.65
N GLU A 251 0.18 20.44 9.46
CA GLU A 251 0.47 21.40 8.36
C GLU A 251 0.51 20.71 7.00
N ARG A 252 1.03 19.48 6.94
CA ARG A 252 1.01 18.68 5.71
C ARG A 252 -0.40 18.28 5.31
N ALA A 253 -1.26 17.93 6.27
CA ALA A 253 -2.66 17.58 5.98
C ALA A 253 -3.43 18.76 5.38
N LYS A 254 -3.28 19.98 5.92
CA LYS A 254 -3.89 21.21 5.38
C LYS A 254 -3.45 21.53 3.95
N ALA A 255 -2.28 21.06 3.54
CA ALA A 255 -1.79 21.26 2.18
C ALA A 255 -2.43 20.32 1.16
N PHE A 256 -3.16 19.28 1.61
CA PHE A 256 -3.86 18.36 0.73
C PHE A 256 -5.27 18.87 0.43
N SER A 257 -5.59 19.07 -0.84
CA SER A 257 -6.94 19.43 -1.28
C SER A 257 -7.93 18.27 -1.21
N ASP A 258 -7.43 17.04 -1.05
CA ASP A 258 -8.16 15.78 -1.09
C ASP A 258 -8.11 15.04 0.26
N MET A 259 -7.99 15.78 1.36
CA MET A 259 -8.01 15.28 2.75
C MET A 259 -8.59 16.35 3.66
N ALA A 260 -9.34 15.95 4.69
CA ALA A 260 -9.74 16.89 5.73
C ALA A 260 -8.51 17.35 6.54
N ASP A 261 -8.50 18.62 6.99
CA ASP A 261 -7.42 19.21 7.82
C ASP A 261 -7.12 18.39 9.09
N ASP A 262 -8.12 17.68 9.62
CA ASP A 262 -8.02 16.83 10.80
C ASP A 262 -7.93 15.33 10.48
N GLY A 263 -7.93 14.96 9.20
CA GLY A 263 -7.95 13.56 8.74
C GLY A 263 -6.73 12.77 9.22
N TRP A 264 -5.62 13.44 9.47
CA TRP A 264 -4.36 12.85 9.94
C TRP A 264 -4.53 12.18 11.31
N GLN A 265 -5.52 12.61 12.10
CA GLN A 265 -5.79 12.03 13.41
C GLN A 265 -6.28 10.58 13.30
N ARG A 266 -7.00 10.24 12.22
CA ARG A 266 -7.72 8.95 12.09
C ARG A 266 -7.01 7.93 11.22
N MET A 267 -5.77 8.22 10.82
CA MET A 267 -5.00 7.39 9.90
C MET A 267 -3.54 7.24 10.34
N LEU A 268 -2.96 6.10 10.00
CA LEU A 268 -1.53 5.85 10.11
C LEU A 268 -1.11 4.98 8.92
N CYS A 269 -0.07 5.37 8.20
CA CYS A 269 0.49 4.51 7.17
C CYS A 269 1.58 3.61 7.75
N ILE A 270 1.46 2.30 7.50
CA ILE A 270 2.58 1.36 7.55
C ILE A 270 2.61 0.69 6.18
N GLU A 271 3.58 1.07 5.37
CA GLU A 271 3.70 0.64 4.00
C GLU A 271 4.65 -0.54 3.90
N THR A 272 4.18 -1.65 3.37
CA THR A 272 5.05 -2.79 3.07
C THR A 272 5.79 -2.50 1.78
N ALA A 273 7.13 -2.45 1.80
CA ALA A 273 7.89 -1.85 0.71
C ALA A 273 9.18 -2.60 0.38
N ASN A 274 9.63 -2.46 -0.87
CA ASN A 274 10.96 -2.80 -1.33
C ASN A 274 11.65 -1.50 -1.74
N VAL A 275 12.39 -0.87 -0.83
CA VAL A 275 13.02 0.44 -1.05
C VAL A 275 14.46 0.47 -0.56
N MET A 276 15.22 1.49 -0.98
CA MET A 276 16.61 1.68 -0.58
C MET A 276 17.48 0.45 -0.89
N ASN A 277 18.02 -0.23 0.12
CA ASN A 277 18.82 -1.44 -0.05
C ASN A 277 17.98 -2.71 -0.29
N ASP A 278 16.65 -2.64 -0.17
CA ASP A 278 15.70 -3.73 -0.43
C ASP A 278 15.09 -3.65 -1.85
N VAL A 279 15.80 -3.07 -2.82
CA VAL A 279 15.38 -3.05 -4.23
C VAL A 279 15.26 -4.46 -4.80
N VAL A 280 14.26 -4.66 -5.66
CA VAL A 280 14.03 -5.94 -6.34
C VAL A 280 14.73 -5.92 -7.69
N THR A 281 15.51 -6.97 -7.97
CA THR A 281 16.12 -7.22 -9.29
C THR A 281 15.53 -8.50 -9.88
N LEU A 282 14.77 -8.37 -10.96
CA LEU A 282 14.14 -9.46 -11.70
C LEU A 282 14.96 -9.82 -12.93
N LEU A 283 15.56 -11.00 -12.93
CA LEU A 283 16.09 -11.62 -14.14
C LEU A 283 14.95 -11.90 -15.15
N PRO A 284 15.26 -12.15 -16.43
CA PRO A 284 14.27 -12.61 -17.39
C PRO A 284 13.50 -13.84 -16.88
N GLN A 285 12.17 -13.80 -16.99
CA GLN A 285 11.22 -14.83 -16.50
C GLN A 285 11.19 -15.02 -14.97
N ALA A 286 11.93 -14.21 -14.21
CA ALA A 286 11.82 -14.21 -12.75
C ALA A 286 10.59 -13.42 -12.32
N SER A 287 10.05 -13.82 -11.17
CA SER A 287 8.98 -13.09 -10.50
C SER A 287 9.34 -12.79 -9.05
N HIS A 288 8.69 -11.76 -8.51
CA HIS A 288 8.77 -11.39 -7.10
C HIS A 288 7.39 -10.97 -6.61
N THR A 289 7.04 -11.40 -5.40
CA THR A 289 5.76 -11.07 -4.76
C THR A 289 6.02 -10.28 -3.50
N LEU A 290 5.52 -9.04 -3.46
CA LEU A 290 5.42 -8.22 -2.25
C LEU A 290 4.08 -8.51 -1.59
N GLY A 291 4.07 -8.95 -0.33
CA GLY A 291 2.84 -9.36 0.35
C GLY A 291 2.71 -8.79 1.74
N VAL A 292 1.46 -8.61 2.19
CA VAL A 292 1.13 -8.30 3.59
C VAL A 292 -0.15 -9.01 4.00
N SER A 293 -0.11 -9.65 5.17
CA SER A 293 -1.27 -10.18 5.88
C SER A 293 -1.61 -9.25 7.03
N ILE A 294 -2.88 -8.89 7.18
CA ILE A 294 -3.33 -7.91 8.17
C ILE A 294 -4.48 -8.50 8.97
N GLY A 295 -4.29 -8.61 10.28
CA GLY A 295 -5.30 -9.03 11.24
C GLY A 295 -5.55 -7.97 12.30
N SER A 296 -6.67 -8.08 13.00
CA SER A 296 -7.01 -7.27 14.17
C SER A 296 -7.41 -8.19 15.32
N LYS A 297 -6.86 -7.97 16.50
CA LYS A 297 -7.22 -8.72 17.72
C LYS A 297 -7.44 -7.78 18.91
N PRO A 298 -8.21 -8.20 19.93
CA PRO A 298 -8.33 -7.45 21.17
C PRO A 298 -6.96 -7.24 21.87
N LEU A 299 -6.82 -6.15 22.62
CA LEU A 299 -5.67 -5.93 23.52
C LEU A 299 -5.71 -6.80 24.77
#